data_AF-A0A354GS11-F1
#
_entry.id   AF-A0A354GS11-F1
#
_cell.length_a   1.000
_cell.length_b   1.000
_cell.length_c   1.000
_cell.angle_alpha   90.00
_cell.angle_beta   90.00
_cell.angle_gamma   90.00
#
_symmetry.space_group_name_H-M   'P 1'
#
loop_
_entity.id
_entity.type
_entity.pdbx_description
1 polymer ?
#
loop_
_entity_poly.entity_id
_entity_poly.type
_entity_poly.pdbx_seq_one_letter_code
_entity_poly.pdbx_strand_id
1 'polypeptide(L)' 'MRLWKDGKEITPLDEKSPLWTDIRIGGDGKPAKELPLKDGYFEMTLPQALCEGNPKSITVNWIDF' A
#
# COMPACT_ATOMS: atom_id res chain seq x y z
N MET A 1 -3.30 3.63 13.02
CA MET A 1 -1.96 3.79 12.39
C MET A 1 -1.76 5.29 12.17
N ARG A 2 -0.66 5.89 12.66
CA ARG A 2 -0.37 7.30 12.38
C ARG A 2 0.51 7.35 11.15
N LEU A 3 0.07 8.04 10.11
CA LEU A 3 0.77 8.09 8.83
C LEU A 3 1.52 9.42 8.75
N TRP A 4 2.82 9.36 8.51
CA TRP A 4 3.70 10.53 8.44
C TRP A 4 4.34 10.59 7.07
N LYS A 5 4.35 11.78 6.45
CA LYS A 5 5.06 12.05 5.20
C LYS A 5 5.84 13.35 5.36
N ASP A 6 7.13 13.33 5.02
CA ASP A 6 8.01 14.50 5.10
C ASP A 6 7.97 15.20 6.48
N GLY A 7 7.89 14.41 7.56
CA GLY A 7 7.83 14.92 8.93
C GLY A 7 6.51 15.56 9.34
N LYS A 8 5.44 15.41 8.55
CA LYS A 8 4.08 15.86 8.87
C LYS A 8 3.13 14.68 8.98
N GLU A 9 2.27 14.72 10.01
CA GLU A 9 1.15 13.80 10.11
C GLU A 9 0.18 14.08 8.94
N ILE A 10 -0.16 13.03 8.20
CA ILE A 10 -1.09 13.11 7.08
C ILE A 10 -2.37 12.38 7.43
N THR A 11 -3.49 12.97 7.03
CA THR A 11 -4.79 12.30 7.08
C THR A 11 -4.78 11.16 6.05
N PRO A 12 -5.15 9.93 6.45
CA PRO A 12 -5.35 8.85 5.50
C PRO A 12 -6.32 9.25 4.38
N LEU A 13 -6.10 8.71 3.18
CA LEU A 13 -7.09 8.82 2.12
C LEU A 13 -8.40 8.15 2.55
N ASP A 14 -9.53 8.74 2.14
CA ASP A 14 -10.84 8.10 2.30
C ASP A 14 -10.85 6.76 1.52
N GLU A 15 -11.40 5.71 2.12
CA GLU A 15 -11.45 4.37 1.52
C GLU A 15 -12.21 4.33 0.18
N LYS A 16 -13.09 5.30 -0.07
CA LYS A 16 -13.84 5.45 -1.33
C LYS A 16 -13.05 6.19 -2.40
N SER A 17 -11.86 6.71 -2.08
CA SER A 17 -11.02 7.39 -3.05
C SER A 17 -10.56 6.39 -4.12
N PRO A 18 -10.58 6.75 -5.42
CA PRO A 18 -10.05 5.88 -6.48
C PRO A 18 -8.53 5.73 -6.43
N LEU A 19 -7.86 6.49 -5.56
CA LEU A 19 -6.43 6.43 -5.24
C LEU A 19 -6.14 5.63 -3.96
N TRP A 20 -7.16 5.22 -3.22
CA TRP A 20 -6.99 4.40 -2.03
C TRP A 20 -6.69 2.95 -2.42
N THR A 21 -5.89 2.28 -1.61
CA THR A 21 -5.64 0.85 -1.76
C THR A 21 -5.48 0.17 -0.41
N ASP A 22 -5.97 -1.07 -0.35
CA ASP A 22 -5.77 -1.97 0.78
C ASP A 22 -4.39 -2.64 0.66
N ILE A 23 -3.61 -2.57 1.73
CA ILE A 23 -2.32 -3.27 1.85
C ILE A 23 -2.51 -4.41 2.83
N ARG A 24 -2.35 -5.63 2.32
CA ARG A 24 -2.48 -6.86 3.09
C ARG A 24 -1.12 -7.42 3.39
N ILE A 25 -1.02 -8.05 4.55
CA ILE A 25 0.17 -8.78 4.94
C ILE A 25 -0.07 -10.26 4.64
N GLY A 26 0.75 -10.81 3.74
CA GLY A 26 0.75 -12.21 3.35
C GLY A 26 1.76 -13.04 4.15
N GLY A 27 1.38 -14.29 4.41
CA GLY A 27 2.05 -15.24 5.31
C GLY A 27 1.15 -16.47 5.50
N ASP A 28 1.06 -17.00 6.72
CA ASP A 28 0.20 -18.14 7.09
C ASP A 28 -1.31 -17.84 7.11
N GLY A 29 -1.75 -16.78 6.41
CA GLY A 29 -3.12 -16.27 6.41
C GLY A 29 -3.55 -15.61 7.71
N LYS A 30 -2.63 -15.44 8.69
CA LYS A 30 -2.90 -14.76 9.95
C LYS A 30 -2.33 -13.33 9.92
N PRO A 31 -2.97 -12.38 10.63
CA PRO A 31 -2.40 -11.05 10.81
C PRO A 31 -0.99 -11.14 11.38
N ALA A 32 -0.06 -10.43 10.74
CA ALA A 32 1.31 -10.36 11.23
C ALA A 32 1.35 -9.77 12.64
N LYS A 33 2.08 -10.44 13.53
CA LYS A 33 2.22 -10.02 14.92
C LYS A 33 3.39 -9.05 15.14
N GLU A 34 4.36 -9.04 14.22
CA GLU A 34 5.60 -8.26 14.30
C GLU A 34 6.02 -7.77 12.90
N LEU A 35 6.58 -6.56 12.84
CA LEU A 35 7.26 -5.99 11.67
C LEU A 35 8.74 -5.77 12.02
N PRO A 36 9.71 -6.05 11.13
CA PRO A 36 9.55 -6.61 9.78
C PRO A 36 9.20 -8.10 9.79
N LEU A 37 8.51 -8.56 8.74
CA LEU A 37 8.16 -9.96 8.57
C LEU A 37 9.44 -10.78 8.32
N LYS A 38 9.67 -11.82 9.12
CA LYS A 38 10.80 -12.74 8.91
C LYS A 38 10.64 -13.57 7.63
N ASP A 39 9.40 -13.98 7.32
CA ASP A 39 9.03 -14.83 6.16
C ASP A 39 7.66 -14.43 5.59
N GLY A 40 7.50 -13.18 5.13
CA GLY A 40 6.23 -12.67 4.64
C GLY A 40 6.38 -11.72 3.47
N TYR A 41 5.27 -11.49 2.78
CA TYR A 41 5.17 -10.51 1.70
C TYR A 41 4.02 -9.54 2.00
N PHE A 42 4.04 -8.38 1.35
CA PHE A 42 2.87 -7.51 1.33
C PHE A 42 2.17 -7.67 -0.01
N GLU A 43 0.86 -7.83 0.02
CA GLU A 43 0.00 -7.77 -1.15
C GLU A 43 -0.66 -6.39 -1.19
N MET A 44 -0.60 -5.72 -2.34
CA MET A 44 -1.34 -4.49 -2.56
C MET A 44 -2.06 -4.57 -3.90
N THR A 45 -3.26 -4.03 -3.95
CA THR A 45 -3.95 -3.83 -5.24
C THR A 45 -3.51 -2.48 -5.80
N LEU A 46 -3.16 -2.37 -7.08
CA LEU A 46 -2.91 -1.05 -7.65
C LEU A 46 -4.25 -0.28 -7.71
N PRO A 47 -4.31 0.99 -7.24
CA PRO A 47 -5.51 1.80 -7.37
C PRO A 47 -5.98 1.84 -8.82
N GLN A 48 -7.29 1.66 -9.03
CA GLN A 48 -7.86 1.58 -10.38
C GLN A 48 -7.53 2.82 -11.24
N ALA A 49 -7.44 3.99 -10.61
CA ALA A 49 -7.06 5.24 -11.26
C ALA A 49 -5.69 5.16 -11.98
N LEU A 50 -4.75 4.32 -11.51
CA LEU A 50 -3.44 4.15 -12.16
C LEU A 50 -3.53 3.37 -13.48
N CYS A 51 -4.63 2.64 -13.69
CA CYS A 51 -4.88 1.86 -14.90
C CYS A 51 -5.81 2.58 -15.89
N GLU A 52 -6.34 3.76 -15.53
CA GLU A 52 -7.18 4.56 -16.42
C GLU A 52 -6.41 4.96 -17.69
N GLY A 53 -7.08 4.89 -18.84
CA GLY A 53 -6.44 5.13 -20.13
C GLY A 53 -5.53 3.99 -20.62
N ASN A 54 -5.50 2.85 -19.90
CA ASN A 54 -4.73 1.65 -20.24
C ASN A 54 -3.26 1.97 -20.58
N PRO A 55 -2.48 2.50 -19.61
CA PRO A 55 -1.10 2.86 -19.86
C PRO A 55 -0.29 1.62 -20.22
N LYS A 56 0.65 1.76 -21.16
CA LYS A 56 1.55 0.66 -21.56
C LYS A 56 2.48 0.19 -20.44
N SER A 57 2.72 1.03 -19.43
CA SER A 57 3.62 0.76 -18.32
C SER A 57 3.26 1.59 -17.09
N ILE A 58 3.41 1.00 -15.91
CA ILE A 58 3.39 1.68 -14.62
C ILE A 58 4.77 1.51 -13.99
N THR A 59 5.37 2.59 -13.49
CA THR A 59 6.72 2.56 -12.88
C THR A 59 6.61 2.86 -11.39
N VAL A 60 7.17 1.99 -10.56
CA VAL A 60 7.28 2.19 -9.11
C VAL A 60 8.74 2.53 -8.81
N ASN A 61 9.01 3.75 -8.34
CA ASN A 61 10.38 4.20 -8.10
C ASN A 61 10.96 3.66 -6.78
N TRP A 62 10.14 3.57 -5.74
CA TRP A 62 10.53 3.04 -4.44
C TRP A 62 9.28 2.68 -3.62
N ILE A 63 9.47 1.75 -2.69
CA ILE A 63 8.55 1.45 -1.59
C ILE A 63 9.42 1.47 -0.34
N ASP A 64 9.00 2.21 0.68
CA ASP A 64 9.72 2.33 1.95
C ASP A 64 8.79 1.91 3.09
N PHE A 65 9.34 1.27 4.12
CA PHE A 65 8.60 0.66 5.24
C PHE A 65 9.17 1.10 6.59
#